data_AF-A0AB35IJZ5-F1
#
_entry.id   AF-A0AB35IJZ5-F1
#
_cell.length_a   1.000
_cell.length_b   1.000
_cell.length_c   1.000
_cell.angle_alpha   90.00
_cell.angle_beta   90.00
_cell.angle_gamma   90.00
#
_symmetry.space_group_name_H-M   'P 1'
#
loop_
_entity.id
_entity.type
_entity.pdbx_description
1 polymer ?
#
loop_
_entity_poly.entity_id
_entity_poly.type
_entity_poly.pdbx_seq_one_letter_code
_entity_poly.pdbx_strand_id
1 'polypeptide(L)'
;MVFNRKYYKLCFIIYMFINTLALGYLGIETNYLFVPLLIWALVIIVHDIYKKKFKLKKNYSLLMIVQGLILLLATARNDYSDLNSYVIAVMQLVIYLLIFNNPVSMSKDDIEDEVRMIIPLVNVLVGGASLISIGMYLVHFSSLANGWTLGMVGNRLFGIYFNSNPAAFLACITIVLALVAVRQKFKGKYWYLANIGIQLVYILLTRCRAALIILAIIIVMVGYYFLIRRKPYSDFKRLGLVISLIVVIAGASLVGQRVVEIVPQMQGIASKETSRFQMDKVVKAGHLLIAGNWQDFNQGLTIIDEVSNGRVSLTKAALEIWHTEPVIGIGANNFKK
;
A
#
# COMPACT_ATOMS: atom_id res chain seq x y z
N MET A 1 -15.03 2.95 -27.86
CA MET A 1 -14.50 2.20 -26.70
C MET A 1 -13.01 2.46 -26.49
N VAL A 2 -12.17 2.32 -27.53
CA VAL A 2 -10.69 2.47 -27.46
C VAL A 2 -10.23 3.83 -26.94
N PHE A 3 -10.80 4.96 -27.36
CA PHE A 3 -10.35 6.27 -26.86
C PHE A 3 -10.91 6.67 -25.49
N ASN A 4 -11.73 5.82 -24.87
CA ASN A 4 -12.35 6.15 -23.59
C ASN A 4 -11.45 5.73 -22.43
N ARG A 5 -10.87 6.74 -21.75
CA ARG A 5 -9.96 6.58 -20.60
C ARG A 5 -10.55 5.79 -19.45
N LYS A 6 -11.88 5.78 -19.29
CA LYS A 6 -12.59 5.01 -18.26
C LYS A 6 -12.30 3.50 -18.34
N TYR A 7 -12.42 2.92 -19.54
CA TYR A 7 -12.14 1.49 -19.74
C TYR A 7 -10.65 1.18 -19.60
N TYR A 8 -9.80 2.08 -20.11
CA TYR A 8 -8.36 1.97 -19.92
C TYR A 8 -7.99 1.91 -18.43
N LYS A 9 -8.52 2.83 -17.60
CA LYS A 9 -8.32 2.84 -16.14
C LYS A 9 -8.78 1.54 -15.49
N LEU A 10 -9.92 0.99 -15.87
CA LEU A 10 -10.42 -0.29 -15.34
C LEU A 10 -9.48 -1.45 -15.70
N CYS A 11 -9.06 -1.58 -16.95
CA CYS A 11 -8.10 -2.60 -17.38
C CYS A 11 -6.74 -2.42 -16.70
N PHE A 12 -6.29 -1.17 -16.52
CA PHE A 12 -5.05 -0.86 -15.80
C PHE A 12 -5.13 -1.28 -14.33
N ILE A 13 -6.26 -1.06 -13.65
CA ILE A 13 -6.48 -1.53 -12.28
C ILE A 13 -6.41 -3.05 -12.19
N ILE A 14 -7.03 -3.77 -13.14
CA ILE A 14 -6.95 -5.24 -13.20
C ILE A 14 -5.51 -5.69 -13.39
N TYR A 15 -4.77 -5.08 -14.31
CA TYR A 15 -3.35 -5.37 -14.51
C TYR A 15 -2.52 -5.12 -13.25
N MET A 16 -2.71 -3.98 -12.58
CA MET A 16 -2.00 -3.67 -11.34
C MET A 16 -2.32 -4.68 -10.25
N PHE A 17 -3.59 -5.06 -10.11
CA PHE A 17 -4.02 -6.10 -9.17
C PHE A 17 -3.38 -7.46 -9.49
N ILE A 18 -3.34 -7.88 -10.75
CA ILE A 18 -2.67 -9.13 -11.14
C ILE A 18 -1.19 -9.11 -10.77
N ASN A 19 -0.51 -7.97 -10.95
CA ASN A 19 0.90 -7.81 -10.54
C ASN A 19 1.09 -7.73 -9.02
N THR A 20 0.04 -7.60 -8.20
CA THR A 20 0.16 -7.77 -6.74
C THR A 20 0.03 -9.24 -6.30
N LEU A 21 -0.40 -10.13 -7.19
CA LEU A 21 -0.45 -11.56 -6.94
C LEU A 21 0.95 -12.17 -7.03
N ALA A 22 1.16 -13.31 -6.37
CA ALA A 22 2.40 -14.07 -6.41
C ALA A 22 2.58 -14.81 -7.75
N LEU A 23 2.58 -14.09 -8.88
CA LEU A 23 2.70 -14.67 -10.23
C LEU A 23 3.99 -15.48 -10.41
N GLY A 24 5.07 -15.03 -9.77
CA GLY A 24 6.35 -15.73 -9.80
C GLY A 24 6.29 -17.14 -9.20
N TYR A 25 5.32 -17.43 -8.31
CA TYR A 25 5.06 -18.80 -7.84
C TYR A 25 4.73 -19.74 -9.01
N LEU A 26 4.02 -19.23 -10.03
CA LEU A 26 3.68 -19.94 -11.26
C LEU A 26 4.80 -19.90 -12.31
N GLY A 27 5.99 -19.37 -11.97
CA GLY A 27 7.11 -19.20 -12.91
C GLY A 27 6.96 -17.98 -13.83
N ILE A 28 6.00 -17.09 -13.56
CA ILE A 28 5.77 -15.88 -14.35
C ILE A 28 6.53 -14.72 -13.71
N GLU A 29 7.74 -14.44 -14.23
CA GLU A 29 8.59 -13.34 -13.73
C GLU A 29 8.15 -11.95 -14.21
N THR A 30 7.61 -11.87 -15.44
CA THR A 30 7.14 -10.63 -16.05
C THR A 30 5.76 -10.82 -16.67
N ASN A 31 4.81 -9.96 -16.29
CA ASN A 31 3.45 -10.00 -16.83
C ASN A 31 3.33 -9.19 -18.13
N TYR A 32 3.47 -9.85 -19.28
CA TYR A 32 3.40 -9.23 -20.61
C TYR A 32 2.08 -8.55 -20.98
N LEU A 33 1.04 -8.60 -20.14
CA LEU A 33 -0.16 -7.76 -20.28
C LEU A 33 0.17 -6.26 -20.28
N PHE A 34 1.36 -5.86 -19.83
CA PHE A 34 1.83 -4.48 -19.97
C PHE A 34 1.93 -4.03 -21.43
N VAL A 35 2.28 -4.92 -22.38
CA VAL A 35 2.49 -4.57 -23.80
C VAL A 35 1.23 -4.01 -24.45
N PRO A 36 0.08 -4.72 -24.48
CA PRO A 36 -1.15 -4.17 -25.05
C PRO A 36 -1.64 -2.93 -24.29
N LEU A 37 -1.40 -2.84 -22.96
CA LEU A 37 -1.73 -1.66 -22.18
C LEU A 37 -0.87 -0.44 -22.52
N LEU A 38 0.41 -0.63 -22.82
CA LEU A 38 1.30 0.45 -23.27
C LEU A 38 0.92 0.93 -24.67
N ILE A 39 0.63 0.01 -25.59
CA ILE A 39 0.15 0.36 -26.93
C ILE A 39 -1.14 1.18 -26.81
N TRP A 40 -2.09 0.71 -26.01
CA TRP A 40 -3.35 1.42 -25.78
C TRP A 40 -3.13 2.79 -25.12
N ALA A 41 -2.23 2.88 -24.14
CA ALA A 41 -1.84 4.14 -23.51
C ALA A 41 -1.35 5.15 -24.55
N LEU A 42 -0.43 4.72 -25.42
CA LEU A 42 0.17 5.55 -26.46
C LEU A 42 -0.89 6.05 -27.44
N VAL A 43 -1.81 5.18 -27.86
CA VAL A 43 -2.95 5.55 -28.74
C VAL A 43 -3.82 6.64 -28.09
N ILE A 44 -4.13 6.53 -26.80
CA ILE A 44 -4.92 7.56 -26.08
C ILE A 44 -4.14 8.87 -25.98
N ILE A 45 -2.85 8.82 -25.61
CA ILE A 45 -2.02 10.02 -25.47
C ILE A 45 -1.93 10.77 -26.80
N VAL A 46 -1.60 10.08 -27.89
CA VAL A 46 -1.51 10.67 -29.23
C VAL A 46 -2.85 11.26 -29.66
N HIS A 47 -3.96 10.55 -29.45
CA HIS A 47 -5.30 11.05 -29.74
C HIS A 47 -5.62 12.34 -28.96
N ASP A 48 -5.29 12.39 -27.67
CA ASP A 48 -5.60 13.53 -26.81
C ASP A 48 -4.72 14.76 -27.11
N ILE A 49 -3.49 14.55 -27.55
CA ILE A 49 -2.62 15.60 -28.10
C ILE A 49 -3.22 16.12 -29.41
N TYR A 50 -3.59 15.25 -30.35
CA TYR A 50 -4.19 15.64 -31.63
C TYR A 50 -5.48 16.43 -31.47
N LYS A 51 -6.36 16.01 -30.54
CA LYS A 51 -7.60 16.71 -30.21
C LYS A 51 -7.40 17.95 -29.33
N LYS A 52 -6.16 18.33 -29.00
CA LYS A 52 -5.81 19.44 -28.08
C LYS A 52 -6.52 19.34 -26.71
N LYS A 53 -6.85 18.12 -26.29
CA LYS A 53 -7.50 17.82 -25.00
C LYS A 53 -6.50 17.53 -23.89
N PHE A 54 -5.23 17.34 -24.24
CA PHE A 54 -4.13 17.18 -23.31
C PHE A 54 -3.71 18.55 -22.75
N LYS A 55 -4.01 18.82 -21.47
CA LYS A 55 -3.54 20.04 -20.79
C LYS A 55 -3.17 19.72 -19.36
N LEU A 56 -1.92 20.02 -18.99
CA LEU A 56 -1.45 19.94 -17.61
C LEU A 56 -1.91 21.19 -16.88
N LYS A 57 -3.04 21.09 -16.15
CA LYS A 57 -3.67 22.25 -15.52
C LYS A 57 -2.94 22.76 -14.27
N LYS A 58 -2.13 21.93 -13.60
CA LYS A 58 -1.59 22.24 -12.28
C LYS A 58 -0.11 21.90 -12.16
N ASN A 59 0.60 22.70 -11.37
CA ASN A 59 2.05 22.56 -11.12
C ASN A 59 2.42 21.17 -10.59
N TYR A 60 1.57 20.54 -9.77
CA TYR A 60 1.83 19.17 -9.31
C TYR A 60 1.85 18.13 -10.44
N SER A 61 1.04 18.30 -11.49
CA SER A 61 1.01 17.36 -12.62
C SER A 61 2.33 17.40 -13.38
N LEU A 62 2.94 18.59 -13.47
CA LEU A 62 4.27 18.75 -14.04
C LEU A 62 5.32 18.08 -13.16
N LEU A 63 5.28 18.30 -11.84
CA LEU A 63 6.22 17.67 -10.90
C LEU A 63 6.17 16.14 -10.96
N MET A 64 4.98 15.55 -11.08
CA MET A 64 4.84 14.09 -11.22
C MET A 64 5.45 13.59 -12.53
N ILE A 65 5.26 14.30 -13.64
CA ILE A 65 5.87 13.93 -14.93
C ILE A 65 7.39 14.03 -14.84
N VAL A 66 7.91 15.12 -14.27
CA VAL A 66 9.36 15.31 -14.05
C VAL A 66 9.91 14.17 -13.19
N GLN A 67 9.22 13.80 -12.11
CA GLN A 67 9.60 12.66 -11.28
C GLN A 67 9.64 11.35 -12.11
N GLY A 68 8.63 11.09 -12.94
CA GLY A 68 8.59 9.90 -13.79
C GLY A 68 9.72 9.87 -14.82
N LEU A 69 10.08 11.02 -15.38
CA LEU A 69 11.20 11.15 -16.32
C LEU A 69 12.54 10.95 -15.61
N ILE A 70 12.72 11.52 -14.41
CA ILE A 70 13.92 11.29 -13.59
C ILE A 70 14.06 9.80 -13.27
N LEU A 71 12.97 9.13 -12.87
CA LEU A 71 12.98 7.69 -12.59
C LEU A 71 13.36 6.87 -13.83
N LEU A 72 12.82 7.23 -15.00
CA LEU A 72 13.16 6.56 -16.26
C LEU A 72 14.63 6.76 -16.64
N LEU A 73 15.17 7.98 -16.49
CA LEU A 73 16.58 8.28 -16.74
C LEU A 73 17.50 7.54 -15.76
N ALA A 74 17.14 7.50 -14.48
CA ALA A 74 17.87 6.76 -13.45
C ALA A 74 17.88 5.25 -13.74
N THR A 75 16.77 4.72 -14.27
CA THR A 75 16.67 3.32 -14.69
C THR A 75 17.51 3.05 -15.94
N ALA A 76 17.45 3.93 -16.95
CA ALA A 76 18.21 3.76 -18.19
C ALA A 76 19.74 3.82 -18.02
N ARG A 77 20.21 4.52 -16.99
CA ARG A 77 21.64 4.69 -16.70
C ARG A 77 22.22 3.64 -15.76
N ASN A 78 21.38 2.83 -15.13
CA ASN A 78 21.84 1.89 -14.11
C ASN A 78 22.07 0.50 -14.73
N ASP A 79 23.28 -0.02 -14.57
CA ASP A 79 23.70 -1.30 -15.16
C ASP A 79 22.95 -2.52 -14.57
N TYR A 80 22.29 -2.37 -13.42
CA TYR A 80 21.50 -3.44 -12.79
C TYR A 80 20.02 -3.44 -13.23
N SER A 81 19.61 -2.52 -14.10
CA SER A 81 18.22 -2.45 -14.55
C SER A 81 17.86 -3.59 -15.50
N ASP A 82 16.84 -4.34 -15.13
CA ASP A 82 16.23 -5.40 -15.93
C ASP A 82 14.94 -4.94 -16.64
N LEU A 83 14.34 -5.81 -17.48
CA LEU A 83 13.09 -5.50 -18.16
C LEU A 83 11.99 -5.04 -17.19
N ASN A 84 11.88 -5.67 -16.02
CA ASN A 84 10.89 -5.30 -15.00
C ASN A 84 11.13 -3.87 -14.49
N SER A 85 12.38 -3.47 -14.33
CA SER A 85 12.80 -2.12 -13.95
C SER A 85 12.29 -1.07 -14.96
N TYR A 86 12.50 -1.32 -16.26
CA TYR A 86 11.98 -0.46 -17.32
C TYR A 86 10.45 -0.43 -17.37
N VAL A 87 9.80 -1.59 -17.23
CA VAL A 87 8.32 -1.69 -17.20
C VAL A 87 7.76 -0.86 -16.05
N ILE A 88 8.35 -0.94 -14.85
CA ILE A 88 7.92 -0.13 -13.69
C ILE A 88 8.06 1.36 -14.00
N ALA A 89 9.20 1.80 -14.51
CA ALA A 89 9.44 3.21 -14.81
C ALA A 89 8.47 3.77 -15.88
N VAL A 90 8.24 3.02 -16.96
CA VAL A 90 7.31 3.42 -18.03
C VAL A 90 5.86 3.39 -17.53
N MET A 91 5.47 2.37 -16.77
CA MET A 91 4.12 2.29 -16.21
C MET A 91 3.87 3.41 -15.19
N GLN A 92 4.90 3.86 -14.46
CA GLN A 92 4.79 5.03 -13.58
C GLN A 92 4.46 6.31 -14.37
N LEU A 93 5.09 6.53 -15.53
CA LEU A 93 4.75 7.65 -16.42
C LEU A 93 3.30 7.55 -16.93
N VAL A 94 2.85 6.34 -17.29
CA VAL A 94 1.46 6.09 -17.70
C VAL A 94 0.48 6.45 -16.58
N ILE A 95 0.78 6.10 -15.32
CA ILE A 95 -0.04 6.49 -14.17
C ILE A 95 -0.18 8.01 -14.10
N TYR A 96 0.93 8.74 -14.24
CA TYR A 96 0.91 10.21 -14.15
C TYR A 96 0.17 10.87 -15.32
N LEU A 97 0.35 10.36 -16.54
CA LEU A 97 -0.19 10.97 -17.77
C LEU A 97 -1.65 10.61 -18.05
N LEU A 98 -2.08 9.39 -17.73
CA LEU A 98 -3.40 8.88 -18.11
C LEU A 98 -4.33 8.59 -16.94
N ILE A 99 -3.79 8.04 -15.85
CA ILE A 99 -4.62 7.66 -14.70
C ILE A 99 -4.92 8.89 -13.83
N PHE A 100 -3.89 9.68 -13.51
CA PHE A 100 -4.01 10.83 -12.62
C PHE A 100 -4.42 12.11 -13.33
N ASN A 101 -3.92 12.34 -14.55
CA ASN A 101 -4.30 13.51 -15.32
C ASN A 101 -5.61 13.25 -16.08
N ASN A 102 -6.60 14.11 -15.89
CA ASN A 102 -7.90 14.02 -16.57
C ASN A 102 -7.95 14.97 -17.79
N PRO A 103 -8.60 14.59 -18.90
CA PRO A 103 -8.71 15.45 -20.07
C PRO A 103 -9.56 16.69 -19.75
N VAL A 104 -9.31 17.79 -20.46
CA VAL A 104 -10.00 19.07 -20.22
C VAL A 104 -11.52 18.97 -20.35
N SER A 105 -11.98 18.06 -21.22
CA SER A 105 -13.40 17.83 -21.49
C SER A 105 -14.13 17.02 -20.41
N MET A 106 -13.43 16.55 -19.37
CA MET A 106 -14.04 15.71 -18.34
C MET A 106 -14.80 16.55 -17.31
N SER A 107 -16.09 16.23 -17.13
CA SER A 107 -16.95 16.85 -16.13
C SER A 107 -16.81 16.15 -14.76
N LYS A 108 -17.44 16.72 -13.73
CA LYS A 108 -17.51 16.06 -12.41
C LYS A 108 -18.34 14.78 -12.47
N ASP A 109 -19.41 14.78 -13.26
CA ASP A 109 -20.31 13.64 -13.40
C ASP A 109 -19.59 12.46 -14.07
N ASP A 110 -18.74 12.73 -15.07
CA ASP A 110 -17.89 11.71 -15.68
C ASP A 110 -16.94 11.05 -14.66
N ILE A 111 -16.37 11.85 -13.75
CA ILE A 111 -15.48 11.35 -12.69
C ILE A 111 -16.28 10.52 -11.69
N GLU A 112 -17.49 10.95 -11.32
CA GLU A 112 -18.35 10.19 -10.42
C GLU A 112 -18.73 8.84 -11.05
N ASP A 113 -19.06 8.82 -12.34
CA ASP A 113 -19.35 7.61 -13.10
C ASP A 113 -18.15 6.67 -13.23
N GLU A 114 -16.93 7.21 -13.37
CA GLU A 114 -15.70 6.42 -13.30
C GLU A 114 -15.54 5.75 -11.93
N VAL A 115 -15.66 6.54 -10.86
CA VAL A 115 -15.52 6.07 -9.47
C VAL A 115 -16.59 5.03 -9.14
N ARG A 116 -17.82 5.20 -9.63
CA ARG A 116 -18.95 4.27 -9.44
C ARG A 116 -18.69 2.86 -10.00
N MET A 117 -17.79 2.67 -10.97
CA MET A 117 -17.42 1.30 -11.41
C MET A 117 -16.08 0.84 -10.83
N ILE A 118 -15.15 1.75 -10.55
CA ILE A 118 -13.87 1.39 -9.90
C ILE A 118 -14.14 0.77 -8.52
N ILE A 119 -15.05 1.36 -7.74
CA ILE A 119 -15.34 0.89 -6.37
C ILE A 119 -15.81 -0.58 -6.36
N PRO A 120 -16.85 -1.00 -7.10
CA PRO A 120 -17.25 -2.40 -7.17
C PRO A 120 -16.13 -3.32 -7.65
N LEU A 121 -15.41 -2.93 -8.72
CA LEU A 121 -14.33 -3.75 -9.30
C LEU A 121 -13.25 -4.06 -8.26
N VAL A 122 -12.71 -3.02 -7.60
CA VAL A 122 -11.66 -3.19 -6.58
C VAL A 122 -12.18 -4.01 -5.40
N ASN A 123 -13.42 -3.79 -4.97
CA ASN A 123 -14.01 -4.56 -3.87
C ASN A 123 -14.14 -6.05 -4.20
N VAL A 124 -14.52 -6.41 -5.43
CA VAL A 124 -14.62 -7.81 -5.85
C VAL A 124 -13.23 -8.45 -5.95
N LEU A 125 -12.28 -7.80 -6.62
CA LEU A 125 -10.92 -8.32 -6.81
C LEU A 125 -10.21 -8.54 -5.48
N VAL A 126 -10.11 -7.47 -4.68
CA VAL A 126 -9.38 -7.49 -3.39
C VAL A 126 -10.16 -8.27 -2.34
N GLY A 127 -11.49 -8.19 -2.34
CA GLY A 127 -12.35 -8.98 -1.46
C GLY A 127 -12.19 -10.48 -1.70
N GLY A 128 -12.25 -10.90 -2.96
CA GLY A 128 -12.02 -12.30 -3.36
C GLY A 128 -10.63 -12.79 -3.00
N ALA A 129 -9.59 -12.01 -3.31
CA ALA A 129 -8.21 -12.37 -2.99
C ALA A 129 -7.95 -12.48 -1.48
N SER A 130 -8.47 -11.54 -0.68
CA SER A 130 -8.36 -11.60 0.78
C SER A 130 -9.15 -12.78 1.36
N LEU A 131 -10.34 -13.10 0.82
CA LEU A 131 -11.11 -14.27 1.22
C LEU A 131 -10.35 -15.57 0.95
N ILE A 132 -9.80 -15.74 -0.25
CA ILE A 132 -8.96 -16.89 -0.61
C ILE A 132 -7.77 -16.99 0.33
N SER A 133 -7.09 -15.86 0.58
CA SER A 133 -5.94 -15.80 1.48
C SER A 133 -6.29 -16.18 2.93
N ILE A 134 -7.44 -15.76 3.45
CA ILE A 134 -7.94 -16.20 4.76
C ILE A 134 -8.26 -17.70 4.73
N GLY A 135 -8.86 -18.21 3.64
CA GLY A 135 -9.07 -19.65 3.46
C GLY A 135 -7.76 -20.45 3.54
N MET A 136 -6.70 -19.94 2.90
CA MET A 136 -5.35 -20.52 2.98
C MET A 136 -4.79 -20.52 4.40
N TYR A 137 -5.06 -19.46 5.18
CA TYR A 137 -4.70 -19.41 6.60
C TYR A 137 -5.41 -20.50 7.42
N LEU A 138 -6.72 -20.69 7.18
CA LEU A 138 -7.52 -21.68 7.92
C LEU A 138 -7.08 -23.13 7.68
N VAL A 139 -6.52 -23.43 6.51
CA VAL A 139 -5.99 -24.76 6.17
C VAL A 139 -4.46 -24.86 6.32
N HIS A 140 -3.83 -23.85 6.93
CA HIS A 140 -2.37 -23.78 7.15
C HIS A 140 -1.54 -23.96 5.88
N PHE A 141 -2.04 -23.47 4.74
CA PHE A 141 -1.33 -23.60 3.47
C PHE A 141 -0.08 -22.73 3.44
N SER A 142 1.07 -23.35 3.17
CA SER A 142 2.33 -22.68 2.84
C SER A 142 3.05 -23.49 1.77
N SER A 143 3.40 -22.85 0.66
CA SER A 143 4.15 -23.49 -0.42
C SER A 143 5.20 -22.54 -0.97
N LEU A 144 6.36 -23.07 -1.32
CA LEU A 144 7.46 -22.34 -1.98
C LEU A 144 7.68 -22.96 -3.36
N ALA A 145 7.53 -22.15 -4.41
CA ALA A 145 7.85 -22.56 -5.78
C ALA A 145 8.53 -21.39 -6.50
N ASN A 146 9.54 -21.68 -7.32
CA ASN A 146 10.26 -20.69 -8.13
C ASN A 146 10.81 -19.48 -7.33
N GLY A 147 11.18 -19.68 -6.05
CA GLY A 147 11.64 -18.60 -5.17
C GLY A 147 10.53 -17.71 -4.59
N TRP A 148 9.26 -18.02 -4.87
CA TRP A 148 8.10 -17.30 -4.37
C TRP A 148 7.29 -18.16 -3.40
N THR A 149 6.85 -17.54 -2.30
CA THR A 149 6.02 -18.18 -1.28
C THR A 149 4.55 -17.84 -1.47
N LEU A 150 3.67 -18.84 -1.40
CA LEU A 150 2.22 -18.70 -1.43
C LEU A 150 1.64 -19.14 -0.06
N GLY A 151 0.71 -18.36 0.49
CA GLY A 151 0.08 -18.64 1.79
C GLY A 151 0.83 -18.03 2.97
N MET A 152 1.25 -18.86 3.92
CA MET A 152 1.95 -18.41 5.12
C MET A 152 3.47 -18.28 4.91
N VAL A 153 4.04 -17.16 5.35
CA VAL A 153 5.49 -16.91 5.38
C VAL A 153 5.91 -16.62 6.82
N GLY A 154 6.47 -17.63 7.48
CA GLY A 154 6.62 -17.62 8.93
C GLY A 154 5.26 -17.37 9.60
N ASN A 155 5.18 -16.35 10.46
CA ASN A 155 3.95 -15.99 11.16
C ASN A 155 3.08 -14.95 10.42
N ARG A 156 3.39 -14.63 9.16
CA ARG A 156 2.66 -13.63 8.36
C ARG A 156 1.88 -14.28 7.24
N LEU A 157 0.62 -13.87 7.07
CA LEU A 157 -0.16 -14.25 5.91
C LEU A 157 0.20 -13.36 4.71
N PHE A 158 0.84 -13.94 3.71
CA PHE A 158 0.95 -13.33 2.38
C PHE A 158 -0.31 -13.67 1.58
N GLY A 159 -0.76 -14.92 1.65
CA GLY A 159 -1.90 -15.43 0.90
C GLY A 159 -1.55 -15.63 -0.57
N ILE A 160 -2.42 -15.19 -1.47
CA ILE A 160 -2.14 -15.24 -2.93
C ILE A 160 -1.32 -14.05 -3.44
N TYR A 161 -0.96 -13.12 -2.55
CA TYR A 161 -0.18 -11.94 -2.90
C TYR A 161 1.32 -12.22 -2.81
N PHE A 162 2.10 -11.51 -3.61
CA PHE A 162 3.55 -11.65 -3.63
C PHE A 162 4.22 -11.15 -2.34
N ASN A 163 3.56 -10.22 -1.63
CA ASN A 163 4.06 -9.64 -0.38
C ASN A 163 2.90 -9.15 0.50
N SER A 164 3.01 -9.37 1.82
CA SER A 164 1.99 -8.97 2.79
C SER A 164 1.85 -7.45 2.95
N ASN A 165 2.89 -6.66 2.64
CA ASN A 165 2.86 -5.20 2.78
C ASN A 165 1.93 -4.56 1.73
N PRO A 166 2.18 -4.65 0.40
CA PRO A 166 1.27 -4.08 -0.60
C PRO A 166 -0.15 -4.64 -0.48
N ALA A 167 -0.30 -5.91 -0.12
CA ALA A 167 -1.60 -6.53 0.11
C ALA A 167 -2.37 -5.85 1.25
N ALA A 168 -1.71 -5.57 2.38
CA ALA A 168 -2.33 -4.86 3.50
C ALA A 168 -2.68 -3.40 3.16
N PHE A 169 -1.85 -2.70 2.36
CA PHE A 169 -2.19 -1.37 1.84
C PHE A 169 -3.44 -1.42 0.94
N LEU A 170 -3.52 -2.41 0.07
CA LEU A 170 -4.66 -2.61 -0.83
C LEU A 170 -5.95 -2.93 -0.04
N ALA A 171 -5.83 -3.72 1.04
CA ALA A 171 -6.93 -3.96 1.98
C ALA A 171 -7.43 -2.66 2.65
N CYS A 172 -6.52 -1.78 3.09
CA CYS A 172 -6.90 -0.46 3.63
C CYS A 172 -7.64 0.40 2.60
N ILE A 173 -7.16 0.44 1.35
CA ILE A 173 -7.83 1.17 0.26
C ILE A 173 -9.23 0.60 0.02
N THR A 174 -9.37 -0.72 -0.03
CA THR A 174 -10.67 -1.39 -0.21
C THR A 174 -11.65 -1.06 0.91
N ILE A 175 -11.20 -0.95 2.16
CA ILE A 175 -12.06 -0.50 3.28
C ILE A 175 -12.59 0.92 3.01
N VAL A 176 -11.73 1.85 2.58
CA VAL A 176 -12.16 3.22 2.27
C VAL A 176 -13.18 3.23 1.12
N LEU A 177 -12.93 2.50 0.04
CA LEU A 177 -13.84 2.39 -1.10
C LEU A 177 -15.17 1.75 -0.70
N ALA A 178 -15.16 0.71 0.14
CA ALA A 178 -16.36 0.08 0.68
C ALA A 178 -17.19 1.05 1.53
N LEU A 179 -16.54 1.85 2.39
CA LEU A 179 -17.21 2.89 3.18
C LEU A 179 -17.87 3.95 2.29
N VAL A 180 -17.20 4.35 1.20
CA VAL A 180 -17.78 5.27 0.20
C VAL A 180 -19.00 4.64 -0.47
N ALA A 181 -18.94 3.38 -0.91
CA ALA A 181 -20.07 2.67 -1.49
C ALA A 181 -21.27 2.57 -0.53
N VAL A 182 -21.03 2.22 0.73
CA VAL A 182 -22.08 2.15 1.76
C VAL A 182 -22.72 3.53 1.97
N ARG A 183 -21.91 4.58 2.07
CA ARG A 183 -22.39 5.95 2.25
C ARG A 183 -23.22 6.44 1.07
N GLN A 184 -22.79 6.14 -0.16
CA GLN A 184 -23.49 6.50 -1.38
C GLN A 184 -24.64 5.52 -1.73
N LYS A 185 -24.94 4.56 -0.85
CA LYS A 185 -26.04 3.59 -1.01
C LYS A 185 -25.94 2.78 -2.32
N PHE A 186 -24.73 2.33 -2.67
CA PHE A 186 -24.55 1.44 -3.81
C PHE A 186 -25.35 0.14 -3.62
N LYS A 187 -25.79 -0.47 -4.73
CA LYS A 187 -26.48 -1.77 -4.69
C LYS A 187 -25.55 -2.82 -4.05
N GLY A 188 -26.11 -3.70 -3.21
CA GLY A 188 -25.33 -4.73 -2.51
C GLY A 188 -24.59 -4.22 -1.27
N LYS A 189 -25.19 -3.29 -0.49
CA LYS A 189 -24.58 -2.72 0.74
C LYS A 189 -23.96 -3.77 1.68
N TYR A 190 -24.59 -4.94 1.80
CA TYR A 190 -24.14 -6.02 2.70
C TYR A 190 -22.82 -6.64 2.24
N TRP A 191 -22.58 -6.72 0.93
CA TRP A 191 -21.30 -7.17 0.38
C TRP A 191 -20.16 -6.23 0.80
N TYR A 192 -20.36 -4.91 0.68
CA TYR A 192 -19.34 -3.93 1.08
C TYR A 192 -19.07 -3.97 2.60
N LEU A 193 -20.11 -4.14 3.42
CA LEU A 193 -19.94 -4.31 4.87
C LEU A 193 -19.19 -5.61 5.22
N ALA A 194 -19.55 -6.72 4.58
CA ALA A 194 -18.84 -7.99 4.73
C ALA A 194 -17.37 -7.86 4.29
N ASN A 195 -17.12 -7.16 3.18
CA ASN A 195 -15.77 -6.95 2.67
C ASN A 195 -14.91 -6.14 3.66
N ILE A 196 -15.47 -5.13 4.34
CA ILE A 196 -14.76 -4.43 5.42
C ILE A 196 -14.31 -5.42 6.50
N GLY A 197 -15.20 -6.34 6.93
CA GLY A 197 -14.85 -7.40 7.88
C GLY A 197 -13.72 -8.30 7.38
N ILE A 198 -13.82 -8.78 6.13
CA ILE A 198 -12.79 -9.60 5.47
C ILE A 198 -11.44 -8.88 5.46
N GLN A 199 -11.41 -7.61 5.05
CA GLN A 199 -10.18 -6.83 5.00
C GLN A 199 -9.57 -6.58 6.38
N LEU A 200 -10.39 -6.34 7.41
CA LEU A 200 -9.90 -6.18 8.78
C LEU A 200 -9.22 -7.46 9.29
N VAL A 201 -9.86 -8.61 9.11
CA VAL A 201 -9.28 -9.91 9.45
C VAL A 201 -7.97 -10.13 8.70
N TYR A 202 -7.98 -9.90 7.37
CA TYR A 202 -6.79 -10.07 6.55
C TYR A 202 -5.63 -9.16 7.00
N ILE A 203 -5.87 -7.87 7.28
CA ILE A 203 -4.85 -6.94 7.79
C ILE A 203 -4.23 -7.44 9.11
N LEU A 204 -5.03 -7.97 10.03
CA LEU A 204 -4.52 -8.53 11.27
C LEU A 204 -3.54 -9.69 11.02
N LEU A 205 -3.91 -10.60 10.10
CA LEU A 205 -3.14 -11.79 9.72
C LEU A 205 -1.87 -11.47 8.91
N THR A 206 -1.85 -10.42 8.08
CA THR A 206 -0.64 -10.00 7.33
C THR A 206 0.52 -9.55 8.21
N ARG A 207 0.19 -9.18 9.45
CA ARG A 207 1.06 -8.55 10.43
C ARG A 207 1.80 -7.28 10.00
N CYS A 208 1.27 -6.55 9.04
CA CYS A 208 1.83 -5.27 8.58
C CYS A 208 1.61 -4.16 9.63
N ARG A 209 2.71 -3.59 10.17
CA ARG A 209 2.66 -2.46 11.12
C ARG A 209 2.12 -1.18 10.48
N ALA A 210 2.55 -0.89 9.25
CA ALA A 210 2.13 0.32 8.52
C ALA A 210 0.63 0.33 8.24
N ALA A 211 0.04 -0.83 7.89
CA ALA A 211 -1.40 -0.96 7.65
C ALA A 211 -2.23 -0.64 8.90
N LEU A 212 -1.75 -1.00 10.10
CA LEU A 212 -2.42 -0.64 11.35
C LEU A 212 -2.42 0.88 11.59
N ILE A 213 -1.30 1.56 11.30
CA ILE A 213 -1.20 3.01 11.42
C ILE A 213 -2.17 3.67 10.44
N ILE A 214 -2.24 3.19 9.20
CA ILE A 214 -3.19 3.70 8.20
C ILE A 214 -4.63 3.47 8.64
N LEU A 215 -4.94 2.29 9.15
CA LEU A 215 -6.28 1.99 9.67
C LEU A 215 -6.62 2.90 10.85
N ALA A 216 -5.68 3.13 11.77
CA ALA A 216 -5.86 4.08 12.88
C ALA A 216 -6.17 5.48 12.36
N ILE A 217 -5.42 5.97 11.38
CA ILE A 217 -5.68 7.27 10.74
C ILE A 217 -7.08 7.28 10.09
N ILE A 218 -7.46 6.22 9.37
CA ILE A 218 -8.79 6.11 8.75
C ILE A 218 -9.89 6.18 9.82
N ILE A 219 -9.76 5.42 10.91
CA ILE A 219 -10.72 5.43 12.03
C ILE A 219 -10.78 6.82 12.65
N VAL A 220 -9.64 7.49 12.86
CA VAL A 220 -9.61 8.86 13.38
C VAL A 220 -10.32 9.83 12.44
N MET A 221 -10.05 9.76 11.13
CA MET A 221 -10.68 10.63 10.14
C MET A 221 -12.19 10.41 10.05
N VAL A 222 -12.62 9.15 10.02
CA VAL A 222 -14.05 8.77 9.98
C VAL A 222 -14.75 9.19 11.26
N GLY A 223 -14.16 8.86 12.43
CA GLY A 223 -14.67 9.24 13.74
C GLY A 223 -14.76 10.76 13.89
N TYR A 224 -13.72 11.49 13.49
CA TYR A 224 -13.73 12.96 13.46
C TYR A 224 -14.86 13.48 12.56
N TYR A 225 -15.02 12.95 11.35
CA TYR A 225 -16.04 13.42 10.41
C TYR A 225 -17.48 13.20 10.94
N PHE A 226 -17.75 12.04 11.55
CA PHE A 226 -19.10 11.69 12.01
C PHE A 226 -19.43 12.20 13.41
N LEU A 227 -18.50 12.09 14.36
CA LEU A 227 -18.74 12.37 15.78
C LEU A 227 -18.42 13.83 16.16
N ILE A 228 -17.39 14.42 15.53
CA ILE A 228 -16.82 15.70 15.97
C ILE A 228 -17.21 16.86 15.05
N ARG A 229 -16.95 16.72 13.73
CA ARG A 229 -17.09 17.82 12.76
C ARG A 229 -18.52 18.36 12.65
N ARG A 230 -19.53 17.51 12.82
CA ARG A 230 -20.95 17.88 12.71
C ARG A 230 -21.54 18.52 13.96
N LYS A 231 -20.76 18.62 15.05
CA LYS A 231 -21.23 19.13 16.35
C LYS A 231 -20.60 20.50 16.64
N PRO A 232 -21.35 21.42 17.29
CA PRO A 232 -20.86 22.75 17.66
C PRO A 232 -19.98 22.69 18.92
N TYR A 233 -18.95 21.85 18.91
CA TYR A 233 -17.97 21.79 19.99
C TYR A 233 -16.94 22.91 19.84
N SER A 234 -16.48 23.48 20.96
CA SER A 234 -15.32 24.37 20.99
C SER A 234 -14.05 23.62 20.57
N ASP A 235 -13.07 24.33 20.01
CA ASP A 235 -11.86 23.70 19.46
C ASP A 235 -11.07 22.91 20.50
N PHE A 236 -11.08 23.34 21.77
CA PHE A 236 -10.48 22.58 22.88
C PHE A 236 -11.16 21.23 23.11
N LYS A 237 -12.51 21.19 23.09
CA LYS A 237 -13.26 19.93 23.22
C LYS A 237 -13.06 19.01 22.01
N ARG A 238 -12.91 19.59 20.81
CA ARG A 238 -12.59 18.83 19.60
C ARG A 238 -11.21 18.19 19.69
N LEU A 239 -10.19 18.94 20.13
CA LEU A 239 -8.84 18.44 20.31
C LEU A 239 -8.81 17.30 21.35
N GLY A 240 -9.46 17.49 22.51
CA GLY A 240 -9.54 16.46 23.54
C GLY A 240 -10.21 15.16 23.05
N LEU A 241 -11.28 15.26 22.25
CA LEU A 241 -11.93 14.09 21.65
C LEU A 241 -11.05 13.37 20.63
N VAL A 242 -10.29 14.10 19.80
CA VAL A 242 -9.33 13.49 18.87
C VAL A 242 -8.22 12.76 19.60
N ILE A 243 -7.64 13.39 20.64
CA ILE A 243 -6.59 12.77 21.46
C ILE A 243 -7.13 11.51 22.15
N SER A 244 -8.33 11.58 22.74
CA SER A 244 -8.99 10.42 23.35
C SER A 244 -9.19 9.28 22.35
N LEU A 245 -9.62 9.59 21.12
CA LEU A 245 -9.80 8.60 20.06
C LEU A 245 -8.46 7.94 19.68
N ILE A 246 -7.38 8.72 19.58
CA ILE A 246 -6.03 8.19 19.30
C ILE A 246 -5.57 7.26 20.42
N VAL A 247 -5.76 7.66 21.69
CA VAL A 247 -5.38 6.84 22.86
C VAL A 247 -6.17 5.52 22.89
N VAL A 248 -7.47 5.56 22.62
CA VAL A 248 -8.31 4.36 22.55
C VAL A 248 -7.85 3.43 21.43
N ILE A 249 -7.54 3.96 20.25
CA ILE A 249 -7.05 3.15 19.12
C ILE A 249 -5.68 2.55 19.42
N ALA A 250 -4.77 3.32 20.01
CA ALA A 250 -3.45 2.83 20.44
C ALA A 250 -3.61 1.71 21.48
N GLY A 251 -4.45 1.89 22.49
CA GLY A 251 -4.76 0.87 23.49
C GLY A 251 -5.41 -0.38 22.90
N ALA A 252 -6.41 -0.23 22.03
CA ALA A 252 -7.07 -1.34 21.35
C ALA A 252 -6.11 -2.13 20.46
N SER A 253 -5.13 -1.47 19.83
CA SER A 253 -4.12 -2.13 19.02
C SER A 253 -3.16 -3.01 19.84
N LEU A 254 -2.91 -2.66 21.10
CA LEU A 254 -2.13 -3.46 22.05
C LEU A 254 -2.93 -4.67 22.56
N VAL A 255 -4.24 -4.50 22.79
CA VAL A 255 -5.13 -5.60 23.23
C VAL A 255 -5.43 -6.57 22.09
N GLY A 256 -5.68 -6.06 20.87
CA GLY A 256 -5.93 -6.88 19.68
C GLY A 256 -4.75 -7.79 19.32
N GLN A 257 -3.52 -7.42 19.70
CA GLN A 257 -2.34 -8.29 19.55
C GLN A 257 -2.44 -9.54 20.41
N ARG A 258 -2.87 -9.40 21.67
CA ARG A 258 -3.06 -10.56 22.56
C ARG A 258 -4.12 -11.51 22.04
N VAL A 259 -5.18 -11.00 21.41
CA VAL A 259 -6.25 -11.85 20.82
C VAL A 259 -5.75 -12.61 19.60
N VAL A 260 -4.94 -11.97 18.73
CA VAL A 260 -4.35 -12.61 17.55
C VAL A 260 -3.26 -13.62 17.94
N GLU A 261 -2.63 -13.49 19.11
CA GLU A 261 -1.66 -14.43 19.68
C GLU A 261 -2.31 -15.67 20.33
N ILE A 262 -3.56 -15.57 20.80
CA ILE A 262 -4.29 -16.72 21.38
C ILE A 262 -4.69 -17.74 20.30
N VAL A 263 -4.98 -17.30 19.07
CA VAL A 263 -5.40 -18.21 17.98
C VAL A 263 -4.29 -19.20 17.58
N PRO A 264 -3.02 -18.81 17.41
CA PRO A 264 -1.88 -19.73 17.24
C PRO A 264 -1.58 -20.59 18.47
N GLN A 265 -1.78 -20.06 19.69
CA GLN A 265 -1.56 -20.82 20.94
C GLN A 265 -2.57 -21.95 21.12
N MET A 266 -3.82 -21.76 20.71
CA MET A 266 -4.82 -22.85 20.68
C MET A 266 -4.55 -23.89 19.60
N GLN A 267 -3.69 -23.59 18.62
CA GLN A 267 -3.28 -24.48 17.52
C GLN A 267 -1.90 -25.14 17.75
N GLY A 268 -1.33 -25.03 18.95
CA GLY A 268 -0.11 -25.76 19.33
C GLY A 268 1.21 -25.14 18.85
N ILE A 269 1.20 -23.90 18.34
CA ILE A 269 2.44 -23.21 17.93
C ILE A 269 3.06 -22.55 19.16
N ALA A 270 3.96 -23.27 19.82
CA ALA A 270 4.82 -22.70 20.85
C ALA A 270 5.85 -21.76 20.21
N SER A 271 5.50 -20.50 20.02
CA SER A 271 6.50 -19.43 19.91
C SER A 271 6.19 -18.35 20.92
N LYS A 272 7.09 -18.16 21.89
CA LYS A 272 7.20 -16.94 22.70
C LYS A 272 7.48 -15.79 21.72
N GLU A 273 6.44 -15.15 21.21
CA GLU A 273 6.60 -13.98 20.37
C GLU A 273 6.68 -12.72 21.23
N THR A 274 7.75 -11.96 21.03
CA THR A 274 7.80 -10.56 21.44
C THR A 274 6.72 -9.79 20.68
N SER A 275 5.85 -9.10 21.41
CA SER A 275 4.86 -8.14 20.92
C SER A 275 5.27 -7.46 19.60
N ARG A 276 4.32 -7.37 18.65
CA ARG A 276 4.53 -6.70 17.35
C ARG A 276 5.07 -5.28 17.53
N PHE A 277 4.66 -4.60 18.60
CA PHE A 277 5.26 -3.35 19.08
C PHE A 277 6.30 -3.69 20.15
N GLN A 278 7.57 -3.72 19.77
CA GLN A 278 8.70 -4.07 20.64
C GLN A 278 9.00 -2.93 21.64
N MET A 279 8.01 -2.52 22.43
CA MET A 279 8.12 -1.34 23.31
C MET A 279 9.19 -1.52 24.38
N ASP A 280 9.41 -2.74 24.87
CA ASP A 280 10.49 -3.02 25.82
C ASP A 280 11.86 -2.74 25.20
N LYS A 281 12.05 -3.07 23.91
CA LYS A 281 13.28 -2.72 23.17
C LYS A 281 13.40 -1.21 22.97
N VAL A 282 12.31 -0.50 22.71
CA VAL A 282 12.31 0.97 22.54
C VAL A 282 12.68 1.67 23.84
N VAL A 283 12.09 1.26 24.97
CA VAL A 283 12.38 1.82 26.29
C VAL A 283 13.85 1.55 26.67
N LYS A 284 14.33 0.33 26.44
CA LYS A 284 15.74 -0.04 26.65
C LYS A 284 16.69 0.80 25.79
N ALA A 285 16.38 0.99 24.50
CA ALA A 285 17.19 1.83 23.64
C ALA A 285 17.19 3.30 24.08
N GLY A 286 16.05 3.84 24.50
CA GLY A 286 15.95 5.20 25.04
C GLY A 286 16.84 5.40 26.26
N HIS A 287 16.86 4.43 27.19
CA HIS A 287 17.75 4.48 28.36
C HIS A 287 19.24 4.42 27.95
N LEU A 288 19.59 3.53 27.02
CA LEU A 288 20.97 3.38 26.53
C LEU A 288 21.48 4.62 25.77
N LEU A 289 20.61 5.31 25.01
CA LEU A 289 20.96 6.56 24.33
C LEU A 289 21.21 7.72 25.29
N ILE A 290 20.54 7.74 26.45
CA ILE A 290 20.63 8.82 27.44
C ILE A 290 21.76 8.58 28.45
N ALA A 291 22.26 7.34 28.57
CA ALA A 291 23.30 6.94 29.53
C ALA A 291 24.67 7.61 29.32
N GLY A 292 24.89 8.35 28.22
CA GLY A 292 26.05 9.23 28.04
C GLY A 292 27.37 8.52 27.67
N ASN A 293 27.40 7.19 27.62
CA ASN A 293 28.55 6.39 27.20
C ASN A 293 28.46 6.04 25.71
N TRP A 294 29.58 6.13 24.98
CA TRP A 294 29.66 5.86 23.54
C TRP A 294 29.28 4.42 23.17
N GLN A 295 29.63 3.45 24.01
CA GLN A 295 29.30 2.04 23.77
C GLN A 295 27.80 1.76 23.93
N ASP A 296 27.19 2.33 24.97
CA ASP A 296 25.74 2.23 25.23
C ASP A 296 24.94 2.99 24.16
N PHE A 297 25.46 4.12 23.69
CA PHE A 297 24.87 4.87 22.58
C PHE A 297 24.82 4.05 21.28
N ASN A 298 25.92 3.38 20.89
CA ASN A 298 25.96 2.52 19.71
C ASN A 298 25.05 1.28 19.86
N GLN A 299 24.97 0.73 21.06
CA GLN A 299 24.05 -0.38 21.34
C GLN A 299 22.58 0.09 21.26
N GLY A 300 22.28 1.28 21.77
CA GLY A 300 20.97 1.94 21.65
C GLY A 300 20.58 2.18 20.19
N LEU A 301 21.51 2.67 19.36
CA LEU A 301 21.31 2.85 17.92
C LEU A 301 21.04 1.51 17.21
N THR A 302 21.79 0.46 17.56
CA THR A 302 21.59 -0.88 16.98
C THR A 302 20.20 -1.43 17.32
N ILE A 303 19.77 -1.27 18.58
CA ILE A 303 18.42 -1.70 19.00
C ILE A 303 17.34 -0.89 18.28
N ILE A 304 17.52 0.42 18.08
CA ILE A 304 16.58 1.24 17.32
C ILE A 304 16.52 0.79 15.86
N ASP A 305 17.67 0.53 15.25
CA ASP A 305 17.71 0.07 13.87
C ASP A 305 17.00 -1.30 13.74
N GLU A 306 17.23 -2.24 14.66
CA GLU A 306 16.48 -3.51 14.74
C GLU A 306 14.97 -3.29 14.87
N VAL A 307 14.52 -2.46 15.82
CA VAL A 307 13.09 -2.20 16.05
C VAL A 307 12.46 -1.56 14.80
N SER A 308 13.21 -0.71 14.12
CA SER A 308 12.80 -0.06 12.88
C SER A 308 12.84 -0.98 11.65
N ASN A 309 13.42 -2.18 11.76
CA ASN A 309 13.75 -3.10 10.67
C ASN A 309 14.74 -2.47 9.65
N GLY A 310 15.86 -1.94 10.13
CA GLY A 310 16.93 -1.41 9.28
C GLY A 310 16.63 -0.04 8.66
N ARG A 311 15.58 0.66 9.09
CA ARG A 311 15.16 1.93 8.47
C ARG A 311 16.13 3.07 8.78
N VAL A 312 16.82 3.03 9.91
CA VAL A 312 17.87 4.01 10.23
C VAL A 312 19.06 3.79 9.29
N SER A 313 19.51 2.55 9.15
CA SER A 313 20.58 2.18 8.22
C SER A 313 20.22 2.51 6.76
N LEU A 314 18.99 2.22 6.33
CA LEU A 314 18.51 2.57 4.99
C LEU A 314 18.48 4.08 4.75
N THR A 315 18.07 4.88 5.76
CA THR A 315 18.06 6.34 5.65
C THR A 315 19.47 6.89 5.53
N LYS A 316 20.40 6.36 6.32
CA LYS A 316 21.82 6.71 6.24
C LYS A 316 22.39 6.40 4.85
N ALA A 317 22.14 5.21 4.33
CA ALA A 317 22.54 4.83 2.98
C ALA A 317 21.91 5.73 1.91
N ALA A 318 20.63 6.11 2.06
CA ALA A 318 19.98 7.03 1.13
C ALA A 318 20.61 8.42 1.13
N LEU A 319 21.02 8.94 2.31
CA LEU A 319 21.73 10.20 2.44
C LEU A 319 23.13 10.12 1.81
N GLU A 320 23.86 9.02 2.01
CA GLU A 320 25.16 8.79 1.37
C GLU A 320 25.06 8.77 -0.16
N ILE A 321 24.04 8.09 -0.71
CA ILE A 321 23.76 8.08 -2.15
C ILE A 321 23.38 9.49 -2.64
N TRP A 322 22.58 10.23 -1.88
CA TRP A 322 22.25 11.61 -2.24
C TRP A 322 23.48 12.52 -2.33
N HIS A 323 24.45 12.33 -1.42
CA HIS A 323 25.69 13.09 -1.42
C HIS A 323 26.64 12.70 -2.56
N THR A 324 26.67 11.43 -2.94
CA THR A 324 27.63 10.91 -3.92
C THR A 324 27.08 10.93 -5.35
N GLU A 325 25.82 10.57 -5.54
CA GLU A 325 25.17 10.42 -6.84
C GLU A 325 23.70 10.94 -6.82
N PRO A 326 23.49 12.26 -6.63
CA PRO A 326 22.15 12.84 -6.40
C PRO A 326 21.17 12.67 -7.57
N VAL A 327 21.69 12.52 -8.79
CA VAL A 327 20.89 12.38 -10.02
C VAL A 327 20.71 10.92 -10.43
N ILE A 328 21.70 10.06 -10.13
CA ILE A 328 21.74 8.68 -10.63
C ILE A 328 20.98 7.76 -9.67
N GLY A 329 21.14 7.95 -8.36
CA GLY A 329 20.34 7.31 -7.31
C GLY A 329 20.13 5.80 -7.50
N ILE A 330 19.07 5.28 -6.87
CA ILE A 330 18.61 3.89 -7.08
C ILE A 330 17.43 3.97 -8.04
N GLY A 331 17.62 3.51 -9.28
CA GLY A 331 16.53 3.39 -10.26
C GLY A 331 15.49 2.32 -9.85
N ALA A 332 14.42 2.19 -10.62
CA ALA A 332 13.30 1.32 -10.25
C ALA A 332 13.74 -0.15 -10.17
N ASN A 333 13.67 -0.78 -8.99
CA ASN A 333 14.02 -2.20 -8.80
C ASN A 333 15.50 -2.57 -9.05
N ASN A 334 16.42 -1.61 -8.92
CA ASN A 334 17.85 -1.80 -9.17
C ASN A 334 18.61 -2.35 -7.95
N PHE A 335 18.12 -3.45 -7.38
CA PHE A 335 18.86 -4.17 -6.35
C PHE A 335 19.77 -5.19 -7.03
N LYS A 336 21.03 -5.27 -6.57
CA LYS A 336 21.94 -6.37 -6.96
C LYS A 336 21.25 -7.69 -6.57
N LYS A 337 20.84 -8.48 -7.56
CA LYS A 337 20.28 -9.82 -7.34
C LYS A 337 21.35 -10.79 -6.90
#